data_AF-A0A832GRY6-F1
#
_entry.id   AF-A0A832GRY6-F1
#
_cell.length_a   1.000
_cell.length_b   1.000
_cell.length_c   1.000
_cell.angle_alpha   90.00
_cell.angle_beta   90.00
_cell.angle_gamma   90.00
#
_symmetry.space_group_name_H-M   'P 1'
#
loop_
_entity.id
_entity.type
_entity.pdbx_description
1 polymer ?
#
loop_
_entity_poly.entity_id
_entity_poly.type
_entity_poly.pdbx_seq_one_letter_code
_entity_poly.pdbx_strand_id
1 'polypeptide(L)'
;LPQGKLTLDILENLGSAIIIVDLNKRILYVNQRTLSLTGFSKEELIGQKFVSSLFALLDEERCPIEILLNSSSPCEFDALLKRKDQSEFYAHIIVSLINLDSGEKLLIINFFDITEKKELEKKLFQASVTDYLTGLYNRRFMSEALQKEKELSDRYNIPFSLILFDLDYFKYINDLYGHDQGDKVLIAIGELLKKKIRASDLSSRWGGEEFLILLRNTTLEQAKIVAEKLRKEICSLKLSPIEKIFGKFWRSKL
;
A
#
# COMPACT_ATOMS: atom_id res chain seq x y z
N LEU A 1 -39.45 -24.94 11.41
CA LEU A 1 -38.10 -25.23 11.94
C LEU A 1 -38.04 -24.64 13.35
N PRO A 2 -37.53 -25.37 14.37
CA PRO A 2 -37.36 -24.79 15.70
C PRO A 2 -36.43 -23.57 15.60
N GLN A 3 -36.88 -22.44 16.15
CA GLN A 3 -36.30 -21.11 15.95
C GLN A 3 -34.78 -21.07 16.23
N GLY A 4 -34.31 -21.78 17.27
CA GLY A 4 -32.90 -21.85 17.63
C GLY A 4 -31.99 -22.60 16.63
N LYS A 5 -32.52 -23.62 15.93
CA LYS A 5 -31.74 -24.34 14.90
C LYS A 5 -31.49 -23.45 13.69
N LEU A 6 -32.51 -22.68 13.29
CA LEU A 6 -32.41 -21.72 12.20
C LEU A 6 -31.40 -20.60 12.51
N THR A 7 -31.38 -20.08 13.73
CA THR A 7 -30.42 -19.03 14.14
C THR A 7 -28.97 -19.52 14.08
N LEU A 8 -28.71 -20.75 14.55
CA LEU A 8 -27.38 -21.37 14.47
C LEU A 8 -26.97 -21.62 13.01
N ASP A 9 -27.87 -22.16 12.20
CA ASP A 9 -27.60 -22.42 10.77
C ASP A 9 -27.27 -21.10 10.03
N ILE A 10 -27.91 -19.98 10.38
CA ILE A 10 -27.56 -18.66 9.84
C ILE A 10 -26.15 -18.26 10.25
N LEU A 11 -25.81 -18.31 11.54
CA LEU A 11 -24.48 -17.91 12.03
C LEU A 11 -23.34 -18.74 11.42
N GLU A 12 -23.59 -20.04 11.19
CA GLU A 12 -22.61 -20.95 10.58
C GLU A 12 -22.39 -20.70 9.07
N ASN A 13 -23.39 -20.16 8.36
CA ASN A 13 -23.33 -19.95 6.91
C ASN A 13 -23.09 -18.49 6.50
N LEU A 14 -22.94 -17.57 7.45
CA LEU A 14 -22.55 -16.19 7.15
C LEU A 14 -21.14 -16.14 6.56
N GLY A 15 -20.94 -15.27 5.55
CA GLY A 15 -19.64 -15.09 4.90
C GLY A 15 -18.57 -14.43 5.78
N SER A 16 -18.98 -13.84 6.91
CA SER A 16 -18.09 -13.29 7.94
C SER A 16 -17.67 -14.33 8.96
N ALA A 17 -16.45 -14.16 9.48
CA ALA A 17 -16.04 -14.83 10.70
C ALA A 17 -16.74 -14.15 11.88
N ILE A 18 -17.33 -14.95 12.77
CA ILE A 18 -18.08 -14.48 13.93
C ILE A 18 -17.49 -15.09 15.20
N ILE A 19 -17.31 -14.25 16.21
CA ILE A 19 -16.89 -14.61 17.56
C ILE A 19 -17.82 -13.90 18.53
N ILE A 20 -18.29 -14.61 19.54
CA ILE A 20 -19.06 -14.04 20.66
C ILE A 20 -18.22 -14.17 21.91
N VAL A 21 -18.04 -13.07 22.63
CA VAL A 21 -17.30 -13.04 23.89
C VAL A 21 -18.13 -12.44 25.02
N ASP A 22 -17.86 -12.87 26.25
CA ASP A 22 -18.39 -12.21 27.45
C ASP A 22 -17.64 -10.89 27.74
N LEU A 23 -18.10 -10.13 28.75
CA LEU A 23 -17.42 -8.91 29.19
C LEU A 23 -16.02 -9.18 29.80
N ASN A 24 -15.71 -10.42 30.19
CA ASN A 24 -14.37 -10.83 30.62
C ASN A 24 -13.47 -11.23 29.45
N LYS A 25 -13.89 -10.96 28.21
CA LYS A 25 -13.20 -11.28 26.96
C LYS A 25 -13.01 -12.79 26.76
N ARG A 26 -13.84 -13.65 27.35
CA ARG A 26 -13.82 -15.11 27.13
C ARG A 26 -14.68 -15.47 25.93
N ILE A 27 -14.15 -16.31 25.05
CA ILE A 27 -14.85 -16.74 23.85
C ILE A 27 -15.92 -17.78 24.20
N LEU A 28 -17.17 -17.46 23.90
CA LEU A 28 -18.33 -18.33 24.13
C LEU A 28 -18.75 -19.08 22.85
N TYR A 29 -18.56 -18.45 21.69
CA TYR A 29 -18.95 -19.02 20.41
C TYR A 29 -18.02 -18.54 19.30
N VAL A 30 -17.82 -19.42 18.31
CA VAL A 30 -17.17 -19.14 17.04
C VAL A 30 -17.88 -19.92 15.95
N ASN A 31 -18.07 -19.31 14.77
CA ASN A 31 -18.63 -20.01 13.62
C ASN A 31 -17.55 -20.73 12.79
N GLN A 32 -17.98 -21.60 11.86
CA GLN A 32 -17.08 -22.34 10.98
C GLN A 32 -16.18 -21.44 10.12
N ARG A 33 -16.68 -20.25 9.75
CA ARG A 33 -15.90 -19.27 9.00
C ARG A 33 -14.71 -18.74 9.80
N THR A 34 -14.86 -18.50 11.10
CA THR A 34 -13.76 -18.13 12.01
C THR A 34 -12.67 -19.20 12.02
N LEU A 35 -13.05 -20.48 12.16
CA LEU A 35 -12.09 -21.59 12.19
C LEU A 35 -11.32 -21.70 10.87
N SER A 36 -12.05 -21.68 9.75
CA SER A 36 -11.49 -21.80 8.41
C SER A 36 -10.56 -20.63 8.07
N LEU A 37 -10.92 -19.42 8.48
CA LEU A 37 -10.15 -18.22 8.21
C LEU A 37 -8.90 -18.16 9.11
N THR A 38 -9.02 -18.44 10.40
CA THR A 38 -7.92 -18.23 11.35
C THR A 38 -6.97 -19.42 11.45
N GLY A 39 -7.43 -20.62 11.06
CA GLY A 39 -6.69 -21.88 11.15
C GLY A 39 -6.69 -22.50 12.55
N PHE A 40 -7.37 -21.89 13.52
CA PHE A 40 -7.54 -22.43 14.86
C PHE A 40 -8.71 -23.39 14.93
N SER A 41 -8.61 -24.36 15.83
CA SER A 41 -9.71 -25.26 16.17
C SER A 41 -10.66 -24.63 17.18
N LYS A 42 -11.87 -25.18 17.28
CA LYS A 42 -12.88 -24.70 18.23
C LYS A 42 -12.42 -24.92 19.66
N GLU A 43 -11.78 -26.03 19.94
CA GLU A 43 -11.27 -26.44 21.26
C GLU A 43 -10.15 -25.51 21.75
N GLU A 44 -9.37 -24.97 20.82
CA GLU A 44 -8.32 -23.97 21.11
C GLU A 44 -8.90 -22.58 21.39
N LEU A 45 -10.12 -22.30 20.93
CA LEU A 45 -10.74 -20.97 21.00
C LEU A 45 -11.72 -20.83 22.17
N ILE A 46 -12.65 -21.77 22.28
CA ILE A 46 -13.75 -21.68 23.26
C ILE A 46 -13.18 -21.68 24.69
N GLY A 47 -13.69 -20.77 25.51
CA GLY A 47 -13.29 -20.60 26.91
C GLY A 47 -11.97 -19.85 27.12
N GLN A 48 -11.16 -19.68 26.07
CA GLN A 48 -9.93 -18.88 26.15
C GLN A 48 -10.23 -17.39 26.18
N LYS A 49 -9.31 -16.63 26.77
CA LYS A 49 -9.33 -15.16 26.65
C LYS A 49 -8.94 -14.78 25.22
N PHE A 50 -9.82 -14.01 24.59
CA PHE A 50 -9.71 -13.50 23.23
C PHE A 50 -8.36 -12.82 22.93
N VAL A 51 -7.80 -12.11 23.91
CA VAL A 51 -6.56 -11.33 23.80
C VAL A 51 -5.30 -12.20 23.67
N SER A 52 -5.31 -13.43 24.21
CA SER A 52 -4.12 -14.30 24.26
C SER A 52 -4.03 -15.34 23.14
N SER A 53 -5.10 -15.57 22.38
CA SER A 53 -5.19 -16.70 21.44
C SER A 53 -5.19 -16.32 19.95
N LEU A 54 -5.97 -15.32 19.53
CA LEU A 54 -6.02 -14.90 18.11
C LEU A 54 -5.79 -13.39 17.89
N PHE A 55 -6.05 -12.56 18.91
CA PHE A 55 -6.29 -11.14 18.70
C PHE A 55 -5.58 -10.29 19.76
N ALA A 56 -4.32 -9.96 19.53
CA ALA A 56 -3.69 -8.77 20.13
C ALA A 56 -4.29 -7.45 19.56
N LEU A 57 -5.59 -7.47 19.22
CA LEU A 57 -6.21 -6.63 18.18
C LEU A 57 -7.42 -5.83 18.65
N LEU A 58 -7.95 -6.17 19.82
CA LEU A 58 -8.67 -5.21 20.65
C LEU A 58 -7.64 -4.58 21.57
N ASP A 59 -6.71 -3.85 20.98
CA ASP A 59 -5.98 -2.84 21.72
C ASP A 59 -7.02 -1.87 22.28
N GLU A 60 -6.97 -1.55 23.57
CA GLU A 60 -7.99 -0.70 24.22
C GLU A 60 -8.08 0.67 23.54
N GLU A 61 -7.04 1.10 22.84
CA GLU A 61 -7.02 2.31 22.02
C GLU A 61 -7.92 2.26 20.78
N ARG A 62 -8.04 1.10 20.11
CA ARG A 62 -8.79 1.00 18.83
C ARG A 62 -10.27 0.80 19.03
N CYS A 63 -10.65 0.14 20.13
CA CYS A 63 -12.05 -0.09 20.44
C CYS A 63 -12.28 -0.06 21.96
N PRO A 64 -12.44 1.13 22.56
CA PRO A 64 -12.77 1.25 23.96
C PRO A 64 -14.14 0.62 24.23
N ILE A 65 -14.18 -0.48 24.98
CA ILE A 65 -15.43 -1.18 25.36
C ILE A 65 -16.39 -0.22 26.08
N GLU A 66 -15.87 0.79 26.79
CA GLU A 66 -16.66 1.84 27.43
C GLU A 66 -17.55 2.62 26.45
N ILE A 67 -17.06 2.88 25.22
CA ILE A 67 -17.85 3.56 24.19
C ILE A 67 -19.00 2.67 23.71
N LEU A 68 -18.74 1.37 23.55
CA LEU A 68 -19.77 0.37 23.20
C LEU A 68 -20.84 0.26 24.29
N LEU A 69 -20.42 0.25 25.56
CA LEU A 69 -21.30 0.16 26.72
C LEU A 69 -22.20 1.40 26.91
N ASN A 70 -21.70 2.59 26.55
CA ASN A 70 -22.40 3.86 26.76
C ASN A 70 -23.28 4.29 25.58
N SER A 71 -22.89 3.97 24.34
CA SER A 71 -23.56 4.48 23.14
C SER A 71 -24.38 3.43 22.39
N SER A 72 -24.24 2.13 22.72
CA SER A 72 -24.79 0.99 21.95
C SER A 72 -24.48 1.02 20.44
N SER A 73 -23.55 1.88 20.01
CA SER A 73 -23.15 2.01 18.61
C SER A 73 -22.00 1.05 18.31
N PRO A 74 -22.05 0.31 17.19
CA PRO A 74 -20.96 -0.57 16.81
C PRO A 74 -19.63 0.18 16.64
N CYS A 75 -18.54 -0.51 16.95
CA CYS A 75 -17.18 -0.06 16.77
C CYS A 75 -16.60 -0.75 15.53
N GLU A 76 -16.13 0.02 14.56
CA GLU A 76 -15.71 -0.49 13.25
C GLU A 76 -14.31 0.01 12.89
N PHE A 77 -13.42 -0.90 12.53
CA PHE A 77 -12.03 -0.58 12.19
C PHE A 77 -11.35 -1.67 11.35
N ASP A 78 -10.32 -1.27 10.60
CA ASP A 78 -9.43 -2.19 9.90
C ASP A 78 -8.22 -2.54 10.77
N ALA A 79 -7.77 -3.79 10.75
CA ALA A 79 -6.56 -4.20 11.45
C ALA A 79 -5.84 -5.37 10.76
N LEU A 80 -4.54 -5.52 11.02
CA LEU A 80 -3.71 -6.60 10.50
C LEU A 80 -3.66 -7.73 11.52
N LEU A 81 -4.16 -8.91 11.17
CA LEU A 81 -4.23 -10.07 12.06
C LEU A 81 -3.32 -11.20 11.61
N LYS A 82 -3.07 -12.13 12.53
CA LYS A 82 -2.26 -13.33 12.29
C LYS A 82 -3.12 -14.59 12.39
N ARG A 83 -2.93 -15.48 11.43
CA ARG A 83 -3.45 -16.85 11.47
C ARG A 83 -2.55 -17.72 12.35
N LYS A 84 -3.01 -18.95 12.62
CA LYS A 84 -2.26 -19.95 13.40
C LYS A 84 -0.87 -20.24 12.82
N ASP A 85 -0.76 -20.28 11.50
CA ASP A 85 0.49 -20.51 10.77
C ASP A 85 1.41 -19.27 10.69
N GLN A 86 1.07 -18.19 11.42
CA GLN A 86 1.75 -16.88 11.43
C GLN A 86 1.58 -16.04 10.16
N SER A 87 0.83 -16.50 9.15
CA SER A 87 0.50 -15.67 8.00
C SER A 87 -0.37 -14.48 8.42
N GLU A 88 -0.13 -13.33 7.79
CA GLU A 88 -0.84 -12.09 8.09
C GLU A 88 -1.98 -11.85 7.10
N PHE A 89 -3.07 -11.25 7.58
CA PHE A 89 -4.19 -10.84 6.74
C PHE A 89 -4.85 -9.57 7.28
N TYR A 90 -5.34 -8.72 6.38
CA TYR A 90 -6.12 -7.55 6.77
C TYR A 90 -7.55 -7.97 7.08
N ALA A 91 -8.04 -7.57 8.24
CA ALA A 91 -9.42 -7.78 8.65
C ALA A 91 -10.14 -6.45 8.82
N HIS A 92 -11.35 -6.39 8.28
CA HIS A 92 -12.33 -5.38 8.65
C HIS A 92 -13.15 -5.92 9.81
N ILE A 93 -13.11 -5.28 10.97
CA ILE A 93 -13.68 -5.76 12.22
C ILE A 93 -14.81 -4.84 12.66
N ILE A 94 -15.94 -5.43 13.00
CA ILE A 94 -17.08 -4.75 13.63
C ILE A 94 -17.34 -5.43 14.96
N VAL A 95 -17.43 -4.62 16.02
CA VAL A 95 -17.75 -5.06 17.38
C VAL A 95 -19.06 -4.43 17.79
N SER A 96 -20.02 -5.26 18.20
CA SER A 96 -21.35 -4.83 18.66
C SER A 96 -21.65 -5.40 20.04
N LEU A 97 -22.32 -4.61 20.87
CA LEU A 97 -22.84 -5.05 22.16
C LEU A 97 -24.25 -5.61 21.99
N ILE A 98 -24.52 -6.77 22.59
CA ILE A 98 -25.87 -7.34 22.72
C ILE A 98 -26.21 -7.48 24.18
N ASN A 99 -27.40 -7.01 24.54
CA ASN A 99 -28.02 -7.26 25.84
C ASN A 99 -29.01 -8.42 25.68
N LEU A 100 -28.80 -9.49 26.43
CA LEU A 100 -29.73 -10.61 26.50
C LEU A 100 -30.92 -10.26 27.42
N ASP A 101 -32.05 -10.94 27.23
CA ASP A 101 -33.23 -10.79 28.09
C ASP A 101 -32.95 -11.12 29.56
N SER A 102 -31.91 -11.92 29.82
CA SER A 102 -31.39 -12.23 31.16
C SER A 102 -30.68 -11.06 31.84
N GLY A 103 -30.44 -9.95 31.14
CA GLY A 103 -29.63 -8.82 31.58
C GLY A 103 -28.12 -9.01 31.36
N GLU A 104 -27.69 -10.16 30.87
CA GLU A 104 -26.30 -10.43 30.52
C GLU A 104 -25.91 -9.68 29.23
N LYS A 105 -24.67 -9.19 29.18
CA LYS A 105 -24.13 -8.45 28.04
C LYS A 105 -23.05 -9.26 27.35
N LEU A 106 -23.16 -9.38 26.03
CA LEU A 106 -22.20 -10.08 25.18
C LEU A 106 -21.67 -9.13 24.11
N LEU A 107 -20.45 -9.38 23.66
CA LEU A 107 -19.88 -8.72 22.50
C LEU A 107 -19.90 -9.68 21.32
N ILE A 108 -20.48 -9.24 20.21
CA ILE A 108 -20.34 -9.90 18.92
C ILE A 108 -19.22 -9.20 18.16
N ILE A 109 -18.24 -9.99 17.74
CA ILE A 109 -17.13 -9.57 16.91
C ILE A 109 -17.29 -10.28 15.58
N ASN A 110 -17.59 -9.53 14.54
CA ASN A 110 -17.62 -10.05 13.18
C ASN A 110 -16.47 -9.43 12.37
N PHE A 111 -15.81 -10.25 11.56
CA PHE A 111 -14.71 -9.76 10.73
C PHE A 111 -14.67 -10.41 9.36
N PHE A 112 -14.19 -9.63 8.40
CA PHE A 112 -14.03 -10.00 7.00
C PHE A 112 -12.57 -9.93 6.61
N ASP A 113 -12.08 -10.92 5.87
CA ASP A 113 -10.77 -10.82 5.22
C ASP A 113 -10.87 -9.83 4.06
N ILE A 114 -10.13 -8.73 4.16
CA ILE A 114 -10.06 -7.69 3.14
C ILE A 114 -8.68 -7.65 2.48
N THR A 115 -7.85 -8.69 2.64
CA THR A 115 -6.48 -8.74 2.12
C THR A 115 -6.46 -8.58 0.60
N GLU A 116 -7.27 -9.38 -0.11
CA GLU A 116 -7.36 -9.30 -1.57
C GLU A 116 -7.83 -7.91 -2.03
N LYS A 117 -8.81 -7.33 -1.34
CA LYS A 117 -9.29 -5.97 -1.62
C LYS A 117 -8.17 -4.93 -1.44
N LYS A 118 -7.45 -4.96 -0.32
CA LYS A 118 -6.33 -4.04 -0.04
C LYS A 118 -5.18 -4.23 -1.03
N GLU A 119 -4.88 -5.46 -1.42
CA GLU A 119 -3.85 -5.76 -2.43
C GLU A 119 -4.26 -5.24 -3.82
N LEU A 120 -5.53 -5.43 -4.20
CA LEU A 120 -6.06 -4.91 -5.45
C LEU A 120 -6.07 -3.38 -5.45
N GLU A 121 -6.53 -2.74 -4.38
CA GLU A 121 -6.47 -1.29 -4.20
C GLU A 121 -5.02 -0.78 -4.32
N LYS A 122 -4.06 -1.46 -3.70
CA LYS A 122 -2.63 -1.13 -3.82
C LYS A 122 -2.13 -1.28 -5.25
N LYS A 123 -2.49 -2.36 -5.95
CA LYS A 123 -2.12 -2.59 -7.36
C LYS A 123 -2.74 -1.53 -8.27
N LEU A 124 -4.02 -1.21 -8.09
CA LEU A 124 -4.73 -0.17 -8.83
C LEU A 124 -4.11 1.20 -8.57
N PHE A 125 -3.77 1.51 -7.32
CA PHE A 125 -3.07 2.73 -6.98
C PHE A 125 -1.73 2.81 -7.68
N GLN A 126 -0.89 1.76 -7.57
CA GLN A 126 0.41 1.69 -8.25
C GLN A 126 0.26 1.87 -9.77
N ALA A 127 -0.67 1.15 -10.40
CA ALA A 127 -0.95 1.29 -11.82
C ALA A 127 -1.42 2.71 -12.20
N SER A 128 -2.16 3.39 -11.30
CA SER A 128 -2.65 4.75 -11.55
C SER A 128 -1.56 5.82 -11.42
N VAL A 129 -0.49 5.56 -10.66
CA VAL A 129 0.57 6.53 -10.36
C VAL A 129 1.91 6.24 -11.03
N THR A 130 2.10 5.05 -11.61
CA THR A 130 3.35 4.65 -12.26
C THR A 130 3.21 4.57 -13.78
N ASP A 131 4.34 4.76 -14.47
CA ASP A 131 4.49 4.47 -15.90
C ASP A 131 4.72 2.98 -16.08
N TYR A 132 3.90 2.32 -16.90
CA TYR A 132 3.91 0.86 -17.02
C TYR A 132 5.23 0.29 -17.56
N LEU A 133 5.95 1.07 -18.38
CA LEU A 133 7.16 0.62 -19.04
C LEU A 133 8.36 0.70 -18.09
N THR A 134 8.59 1.88 -17.49
CA THR A 134 9.78 2.14 -16.66
C THR A 134 9.55 1.81 -15.18
N GLY A 135 8.29 1.71 -14.78
CA GLY A 135 7.84 1.60 -13.38
C GLY A 135 8.20 2.81 -12.52
N LEU A 136 8.63 3.92 -13.13
CA LEU A 136 8.76 5.22 -12.45
C LEU A 136 7.38 5.80 -12.17
N TYR A 137 7.28 6.92 -11.46
CA TYR A 137 6.02 7.65 -11.43
C TYR A 137 5.61 8.11 -12.83
N ASN A 138 4.32 8.21 -13.09
CA ASN A 138 3.84 8.80 -14.34
C ASN A 138 3.73 10.33 -14.22
N ARG A 139 3.51 10.98 -15.37
CA ARG A 139 3.33 12.43 -15.47
C ARG A 139 2.24 12.96 -14.53
N ARG A 140 1.11 12.25 -14.42
CA ARG A 140 -0.03 12.68 -13.59
C ARG A 140 0.38 12.78 -12.13
N PHE A 141 0.93 11.70 -11.58
CA PHE A 141 1.37 11.68 -10.19
C PHE A 141 2.46 12.73 -9.91
N MET A 142 3.45 12.86 -10.80
CA MET A 142 4.49 13.87 -10.65
C MET A 142 3.91 15.29 -10.64
N SER A 143 2.92 15.58 -11.49
CA SER A 143 2.27 16.90 -11.53
C SER A 143 1.59 17.24 -10.19
N GLU A 144 0.87 16.27 -9.61
CA GLU A 144 0.23 16.42 -8.30
C GLU A 144 1.27 16.59 -7.17
N ALA A 145 2.38 15.84 -7.22
CA ALA A 145 3.46 15.95 -6.24
C ALA A 145 4.18 17.30 -6.31
N LEU A 146 4.41 17.84 -7.51
CA LEU A 146 5.01 19.15 -7.71
C LEU A 146 4.15 20.28 -7.14
N GLN A 147 2.82 20.19 -7.31
CA GLN A 147 1.91 21.17 -6.74
C GLN A 147 2.02 21.18 -5.21
N LYS A 148 2.01 20.00 -4.58
CA LYS A 148 2.16 19.87 -3.12
C LYS A 148 3.52 20.39 -2.63
N GLU A 149 4.60 20.06 -3.35
CA GLU A 149 5.94 20.52 -2.97
C GLU A 149 6.06 22.04 -3.08
N LYS A 150 5.45 22.65 -4.11
CA LYS A 150 5.39 24.09 -4.25
C LYS A 150 4.66 24.74 -3.07
N GLU A 151 3.51 24.22 -2.67
CA GLU A 151 2.76 24.72 -1.51
C GLU A 151 3.58 24.63 -0.21
N LEU A 152 4.35 23.55 -0.02
CA LEU A 152 5.26 23.39 1.12
C LEU A 152 6.42 24.40 1.08
N SER A 153 7.02 24.60 -0.10
CA SER A 153 8.09 25.58 -0.31
C SER A 153 7.60 26.99 -0.02
N ASP A 154 6.42 27.38 -0.55
CA ASP A 154 5.85 28.71 -0.35
C ASP A 154 5.53 28.96 1.14
N ARG A 155 5.11 27.93 1.88
CA ARG A 155 4.74 28.03 3.30
C ARG A 155 5.94 28.02 4.24
N TYR A 156 6.90 27.12 4.01
CA TYR A 156 7.99 26.85 4.95
C TYR A 156 9.35 27.33 4.46
N ASN A 157 9.41 27.93 3.27
CA ASN A 157 10.63 28.37 2.61
C ASN A 157 11.68 27.26 2.48
N ILE A 158 11.21 26.02 2.25
CA ILE A 158 12.05 24.83 2.04
C ILE A 158 12.34 24.73 0.53
N PRO A 159 13.61 24.76 0.10
CA PRO A 159 13.94 24.71 -1.32
C PRO A 159 13.67 23.33 -1.92
N PHE A 160 13.18 23.29 -3.16
CA PHE A 160 13.22 22.09 -4.00
C PHE A 160 13.77 22.45 -5.37
N SER A 161 14.26 21.45 -6.09
CA SER A 161 14.81 21.63 -7.44
C SER A 161 14.26 20.56 -8.38
N LEU A 162 14.20 20.89 -9.66
CA LEU A 162 13.74 19.99 -10.70
C LEU A 162 14.89 19.66 -11.65
N ILE A 163 14.88 18.44 -12.17
CA ILE A 163 15.73 18.04 -13.29
C ILE A 163 14.82 17.46 -14.36
N LEU A 164 14.60 18.21 -15.43
CA LEU A 164 13.95 17.71 -16.64
C LEU A 164 15.03 17.38 -17.65
N PHE A 165 15.06 16.15 -18.16
CA PHE A 165 15.99 15.75 -19.20
C PHE A 165 15.33 14.84 -20.23
N ASP A 166 15.91 14.84 -21.43
CA ASP A 166 15.49 14.04 -22.58
C ASP A 166 16.63 13.11 -23.01
N LEU A 167 16.30 11.96 -23.61
CA LEU A 167 17.30 11.02 -24.14
C LEU A 167 17.64 11.37 -25.59
N ASP A 168 18.75 12.09 -25.79
CA ASP A 168 19.17 12.47 -27.15
C ASP A 168 19.34 11.23 -28.06
N TYR A 169 18.93 11.36 -29.33
CA TYR A 169 18.98 10.27 -30.32
C TYR A 169 18.07 9.06 -30.04
N PHE A 170 17.12 9.13 -29.09
CA PHE A 170 16.19 8.03 -28.84
C PHE A 170 15.42 7.60 -30.09
N LYS A 171 14.96 8.57 -30.90
CA LYS A 171 14.35 8.28 -32.21
C LYS A 171 15.26 7.44 -33.13
N TYR A 172 16.55 7.75 -33.18
CA TYR A 172 17.51 7.00 -33.99
C TYR A 172 17.67 5.55 -33.50
N ILE A 173 17.61 5.32 -32.19
CA ILE A 173 17.59 3.96 -31.62
C ILE A 173 16.36 3.19 -32.10
N ASN A 174 15.18 3.80 -32.01
CA ASN A 174 13.94 3.17 -32.48
C ASN A 174 13.99 2.87 -33.98
N ASP A 175 14.49 3.81 -34.78
CA ASP A 175 14.57 3.67 -36.23
C ASP A 175 15.56 2.56 -36.64
N LEU A 176 16.67 2.37 -35.91
CA LEU A 176 17.73 1.42 -36.25
C LEU A 176 17.51 0.02 -35.64
N TYR A 177 17.02 -0.06 -34.41
CA TYR A 177 16.92 -1.32 -33.65
C TYR A 177 15.48 -1.74 -33.32
N GLY A 178 14.49 -0.92 -33.69
CA GLY A 178 13.09 -1.15 -33.40
C GLY A 178 12.66 -0.66 -32.01
N HIS A 179 11.34 -0.50 -31.85
CA HIS A 179 10.73 0.01 -30.62
C HIS A 179 11.01 -0.85 -29.39
N ASP A 180 11.03 -2.18 -29.53
CA ASP A 180 11.35 -3.09 -28.42
C ASP A 180 12.72 -2.81 -27.79
N GLN A 181 13.68 -2.37 -28.62
CA GLN A 181 15.00 -2.02 -28.13
C GLN A 181 15.02 -0.62 -27.48
N GLY A 182 14.25 0.34 -28.01
CA GLY A 182 14.02 1.61 -27.34
C GLY A 182 13.36 1.44 -25.97
N ASP A 183 12.39 0.55 -25.87
CA ASP A 183 11.72 0.21 -24.61
C ASP A 183 12.71 -0.33 -23.57
N LYS A 184 13.65 -1.19 -23.96
CA LYS A 184 14.73 -1.65 -23.08
C LYS A 184 15.62 -0.50 -22.59
N VAL A 185 15.87 0.50 -23.42
CA VAL A 185 16.63 1.70 -23.01
C VAL A 185 15.85 2.46 -21.95
N LEU A 186 14.56 2.71 -22.15
CA LEU A 186 13.71 3.40 -21.19
C LEU A 186 13.62 2.65 -19.85
N ILE A 187 13.44 1.33 -19.90
CA ILE A 187 13.45 0.45 -18.72
C ILE A 187 14.75 0.60 -17.94
N ALA A 188 15.91 0.52 -18.62
CA ALA A 188 17.22 0.63 -17.98
C ALA A 188 17.44 1.99 -17.31
N ILE A 189 16.97 3.08 -17.93
CA ILE A 189 17.00 4.42 -17.32
C ILE A 189 16.11 4.45 -16.08
N GLY A 190 14.90 3.89 -16.15
CA GLY A 190 13.98 3.79 -15.01
C GLY A 190 14.61 3.04 -13.82
N GLU A 191 15.25 1.90 -14.07
CA GLU A 191 15.96 1.15 -13.03
C GLU A 191 17.15 1.92 -12.44
N LEU A 192 17.91 2.62 -13.29
CA LEU A 192 19.04 3.43 -12.85
C LEU A 192 18.56 4.54 -11.91
N LEU A 193 17.51 5.28 -12.30
CA LEU A 193 16.96 6.36 -11.48
C LEU A 193 16.48 5.83 -10.13
N LYS A 194 15.70 4.74 -10.09
CA LYS A 194 15.25 4.09 -8.83
C LYS A 194 16.40 3.73 -7.89
N LYS A 195 17.55 3.31 -8.43
CA LYS A 195 18.73 2.93 -7.64
C LYS A 195 19.57 4.12 -7.18
N LYS A 196 19.58 5.23 -7.93
CA LYS A 196 20.53 6.33 -7.75
C LYS A 196 19.93 7.55 -7.03
N ILE A 197 18.62 7.75 -7.09
CA ILE A 197 17.94 8.84 -6.37
C ILE A 197 17.64 8.45 -4.92
N ARG A 198 17.44 9.44 -4.05
CA ARG A 198 17.11 9.21 -2.64
C ARG A 198 15.64 8.81 -2.52
N ALA A 199 15.29 8.10 -1.45
CA ALA A 199 13.90 7.74 -1.15
C ALA A 199 12.98 8.95 -0.96
N SER A 200 13.53 10.12 -0.59
CA SER A 200 12.79 11.38 -0.45
C SER A 200 12.45 12.04 -1.79
N ASP A 201 13.24 11.76 -2.83
CA ASP A 201 13.14 12.38 -4.14
C ASP A 201 12.20 11.55 -5.03
N LEU A 202 11.62 12.19 -6.05
CA LEU A 202 10.71 11.51 -6.98
C LEU A 202 11.31 11.54 -8.38
N SER A 203 11.15 10.45 -9.13
CA SER A 203 11.47 10.39 -10.56
C SER A 203 10.27 9.87 -11.33
N SER A 204 9.99 10.49 -12.47
CA SER A 204 8.92 10.10 -13.38
C SER A 204 9.38 10.04 -14.83
N ARG A 205 8.66 9.24 -15.62
CA ARG A 205 8.64 9.41 -17.08
C ARG A 205 7.63 10.49 -17.40
N TRP A 206 8.09 11.62 -17.91
CA TRP A 206 7.25 12.78 -18.20
C TRP A 206 6.47 12.59 -19.51
N GLY A 207 7.06 11.94 -20.50
CA GLY A 207 6.40 11.53 -21.74
C GLY A 207 7.41 11.11 -22.80
N GLY A 208 7.08 10.14 -23.67
CA GLY A 208 8.02 9.69 -24.72
C GLY A 208 9.36 9.25 -24.12
N GLU A 209 10.43 9.94 -24.48
CA GLU A 209 11.79 9.78 -23.93
C GLU A 209 12.18 10.79 -22.83
N GLU A 210 11.26 11.64 -22.38
CA GLU A 210 11.50 12.66 -21.35
C GLU A 210 11.31 12.11 -19.92
N PHE A 211 12.21 12.49 -19.03
CA PHE A 211 12.20 12.14 -17.61
C PHE A 211 12.26 13.40 -16.74
N LEU A 212 11.54 13.38 -15.62
CA LEU A 212 11.51 14.47 -14.66
C LEU A 212 11.86 13.95 -13.26
N ILE A 213 12.75 14.66 -12.57
CA ILE A 213 13.13 14.36 -11.19
C ILE A 213 12.80 15.57 -10.31
N LEU A 214 12.09 15.32 -9.21
CA LEU A 214 11.88 16.27 -8.13
C LEU A 214 12.87 15.95 -7.00
N LEU A 215 13.79 16.89 -6.75
CA LEU A 215 14.73 16.84 -5.63
C LEU A 215 14.20 17.67 -4.47
N ARG A 216 13.84 17.01 -3.38
CA ARG A 216 13.30 17.69 -2.19
C ARG A 216 14.41 18.25 -1.33
N ASN A 217 14.14 19.37 -0.64
CA ASN A 217 15.10 20.02 0.24
C ASN A 217 16.48 20.20 -0.41
N THR A 218 16.49 20.61 -1.68
CA THR A 218 17.68 20.63 -2.52
C THR A 218 17.74 21.95 -3.27
N THR A 219 18.87 22.65 -3.15
CA THR A 219 19.12 23.91 -3.86
C THR A 219 19.56 23.67 -5.30
N LEU A 220 19.49 24.70 -6.14
CA LEU A 220 19.91 24.62 -7.55
C LEU A 220 21.36 24.14 -7.72
N GLU A 221 22.29 24.61 -6.87
CA GLU A 221 23.70 24.19 -6.94
C GLU A 221 23.88 22.71 -6.58
N GLN A 222 23.12 22.20 -5.60
CA GLN A 222 23.12 20.78 -5.28
C GLN A 222 22.47 19.95 -6.40
N ALA A 223 21.39 20.47 -7.00
CA ALA A 223 20.71 19.83 -8.11
C ALA A 223 21.63 19.68 -9.34
N LYS A 224 22.47 20.68 -9.65
CA LYS A 224 23.51 20.58 -10.70
C LYS A 224 24.46 19.42 -10.46
N ILE A 225 24.89 19.21 -9.21
CA ILE A 225 25.79 18.11 -8.85
C ILE A 225 25.10 16.75 -9.06
N VAL A 226 23.84 16.64 -8.64
CA VAL A 226 23.03 15.42 -8.84
C VAL A 226 22.80 15.16 -10.33
N ALA A 227 22.43 16.18 -11.09
CA ALA A 227 22.23 16.11 -12.54
C ALA A 227 23.49 15.62 -13.27
N GLU A 228 24.66 16.19 -12.97
CA GLU A 228 25.91 15.78 -13.60
C GLU A 228 26.32 14.35 -13.22
N LYS A 229 26.05 13.93 -11.98
CA LYS A 229 26.28 12.54 -11.55
C LYS A 229 25.38 11.58 -12.33
N LEU A 230 24.08 11.87 -12.39
CA LEU A 230 23.11 11.04 -13.13
C LEU A 230 23.46 10.99 -14.62
N ARG A 231 23.83 12.12 -15.21
CA ARG A 231 24.31 12.19 -16.59
C ARG A 231 25.46 11.21 -16.83
N LYS A 232 26.50 11.23 -15.98
CA LYS A 232 27.66 10.33 -16.12
C LYS A 232 27.28 8.85 -16.01
N GLU A 233 26.35 8.52 -15.12
CA GLU A 233 25.85 7.15 -14.91
C GLU A 233 25.00 6.69 -16.10
N ILE A 234 24.18 7.57 -16.67
CA ILE A 234 23.44 7.28 -17.91
C ILE A 234 24.42 7.09 -19.07
N CYS A 235 25.43 7.95 -19.19
CA CYS A 235 26.48 7.86 -20.21
C CYS A 235 27.25 6.52 -20.16
N SER A 236 27.36 5.90 -18.99
CA SER A 236 28.11 4.66 -18.79
C SER A 236 27.28 3.39 -18.90
N LEU A 237 25.96 3.50 -19.12
CA LEU A 237 25.11 2.35 -19.36
C LEU A 237 25.56 1.60 -20.62
N LYS A 238 25.72 0.29 -20.49
CA LYS A 238 26.01 -0.62 -21.60
C LYS A 238 24.78 -1.48 -21.82
N LEU A 239 24.11 -1.29 -22.95
CA LEU A 239 22.95 -2.07 -23.34
C LEU A 239 23.22 -2.68 -24.71
N SER A 240 23.49 -3.98 -24.80
CA SER A 240 23.66 -4.63 -26.12
C SER A 240 22.37 -4.52 -26.94
N PRO A 241 22.42 -4.16 -28.24
CA PRO A 241 23.60 -3.86 -29.09
C PRO A 241 24.05 -2.37 -29.10
N ILE A 242 23.43 -1.52 -28.30
CA ILE A 242 23.64 -0.07 -28.19
C ILE A 242 24.80 0.25 -27.23
N GLU A 243 26.04 0.09 -27.71
CA GLU A 243 27.23 0.31 -26.87
C GLU A 243 27.73 1.77 -26.82
N LYS A 244 27.34 2.61 -27.79
CA LYS A 244 28.02 3.91 -28.03
C LYS A 244 27.14 5.16 -28.07
N ILE A 245 25.83 5.08 -27.78
CA ILE A 245 24.93 6.23 -28.03
C ILE A 245 24.82 7.17 -26.81
N PHE A 246 25.22 6.76 -25.60
CA PHE A 246 24.97 7.55 -24.39
C PHE A 246 25.90 8.75 -24.14
N GLY A 247 26.90 9.01 -24.98
CA GLY A 247 27.89 10.08 -24.75
C GLY A 247 27.39 11.53 -24.97
N LYS A 248 26.18 11.71 -25.51
CA LYS A 248 25.58 13.02 -25.83
C LYS A 248 24.14 13.18 -25.29
N PHE A 249 23.75 12.35 -24.32
CA PHE A 249 22.37 11.97 -23.94
C PHE A 249 21.64 12.88 -22.93
N TRP A 250 22.01 14.15 -22.85
CA TRP A 250 21.52 15.00 -21.78
C TRP A 250 21.35 16.45 -22.19
N ARG A 251 20.09 16.84 -22.37
CA ARG A 251 19.67 18.23 -22.39
C ARG A 251 18.82 18.51 -21.14
N SER A 252 19.45 18.89 -20.04
CA SER A 252 18.69 19.32 -18.86
C SER A 252 18.24 20.76 -18.97
N LYS A 253 16.99 21.00 -18.57
CA LYS A 253 16.62 22.29 -17.95
C LYS A 253 16.59 22.06 -16.45
N LEU A 254 17.41 22.84 -15.75
CA LEU A 254 17.40 22.95 -14.28
C LEU A 254 16.52 24.14 -13.89
#